data_AF-A0A8T2CXM0-F1
#
_entry.id   AF-A0A8T2CXM0-F1
#
_cell.length_a   1.000
_cell.length_b   1.000
_cell.length_c   1.000
_cell.angle_alpha   90.00
_cell.angle_beta   90.00
_cell.angle_gamma   90.00
#
_symmetry.space_group_name_H-M   'P 1'
#
loop_
_entity.id
_entity.type
_entity.pdbx_description
1 polymer ?
#
loop_
_entity_poly.entity_id
_entity_poly.type
_entity_poly.pdbx_seq_one_letter_code
_entity_poly.pdbx_strand_id
1 'polypeptide(L)'
;MSGTMVCVACVEENKGCECEHEKPVRELVLEAASENSSFLHSVINMVGMLIGLGQLSMPYAVESGGWMSIFLLISFGILTTYTSHILGKCIRRNPKSKSYSDIGYSAFGRHGRLIVCLFIYLEIFMALVSYTISLHDNISAAFPATFSNHGHFSAAKLTAVAVAIALPSLWIRDLSSISFLSSGGILMSAIIFGSVVYTAIFGGVIDDGKIPVLRLENIPTVSGIYLFSFGGHIVFPNLYTSMKDPSKFTKVSIVSFATVTALYGALAITGAKMFGPSVNSQITLSLPKHLVVTKIALWATVLTPMTKYALEFAPLAIQLERSLPSTMTDRTKLVARGLMGSALLLVILALALTVPYFGYVLSLTGSLVSVTIAVTLPSAFYLKICWDGMTKFTRAANLGFVVLGCVLGVLGSFESSKLLVKELVRVHGG
;
A
#
# COMPACT_ATOMS: atom_id res chain seq x y z
N MET A 1 36.20 -11.48 4.39
CA MET A 1 35.05 -10.95 3.62
C MET A 1 35.61 -10.48 2.29
N SER A 2 35.40 -11.24 1.22
CA SER A 2 35.89 -10.90 -0.12
C SER A 2 34.72 -10.26 -0.88
N GLY A 3 34.79 -8.95 -1.10
CA GLY A 3 33.85 -8.21 -1.96
C GLY A 3 34.48 -8.01 -3.33
N THR A 4 33.68 -8.12 -4.38
CA THR A 4 34.12 -7.89 -5.77
C THR A 4 34.48 -6.41 -5.95
N MET A 5 35.66 -6.14 -6.50
CA MET A 5 36.17 -4.80 -6.78
C MET A 5 35.89 -4.49 -8.25
N VAL A 6 35.23 -3.37 -8.56
CA VAL A 6 35.02 -2.93 -9.95
C VAL A 6 35.92 -1.73 -10.20
N CYS A 7 36.92 -1.91 -11.05
CA CYS A 7 37.78 -0.82 -11.51
C CYS A 7 37.30 -0.38 -12.90
N VAL A 8 36.95 0.90 -13.04
CA VAL A 8 36.63 1.50 -14.35
C VAL A 8 37.93 1.57 -15.15
N ALA A 9 37.93 1.06 -16.38
CA ALA A 9 39.09 1.08 -17.25
C ALA A 9 39.57 2.52 -17.51
N CYS A 10 40.76 2.85 -17.04
CA CYS A 10 41.47 4.08 -17.39
C CYS A 10 42.20 3.86 -18.71
N VAL A 11 41.76 4.51 -19.79
CA VAL A 11 42.57 4.69 -21.00
C VAL A 11 43.29 6.04 -20.85
N GLU A 12 44.62 5.95 -20.73
CA GLU A 12 45.66 6.99 -20.91
C GLU A 12 45.54 8.32 -20.13
N GLU A 13 46.19 8.38 -18.96
CA GLU A 13 47.40 9.19 -18.66
C GLU A 13 47.57 9.32 -17.13
N ASN A 14 48.51 8.54 -16.59
CA ASN A 14 49.29 8.79 -15.37
C ASN A 14 48.60 9.27 -14.07
N LYS A 15 47.38 8.82 -13.75
CA LYS A 15 46.80 8.90 -12.40
C LYS A 15 46.40 7.52 -11.87
N GLY A 16 46.69 7.25 -10.61
CA GLY A 16 46.34 5.98 -9.95
C GLY A 16 44.84 5.72 -9.94
N CYS A 17 44.44 4.49 -10.25
CA CYS A 17 43.05 4.06 -10.24
C CYS A 17 42.47 4.09 -8.81
N GLU A 18 41.42 4.88 -8.59
CA GLU A 18 40.55 4.71 -7.42
C GLU A 18 39.53 3.61 -7.73
N CYS A 19 39.66 2.46 -7.08
CA CYS A 19 38.67 1.39 -7.19
C CYS A 19 37.74 1.45 -5.97
N GLU A 20 36.45 1.71 -6.20
CA GLU A 20 35.44 1.70 -5.15
C GLU A 20 34.76 0.33 -5.00
N HIS A 21 34.27 0.04 -3.79
CA HIS A 21 33.46 -1.15 -3.53
C HIS A 21 32.04 -0.98 -4.11
N GLU A 22 31.55 -2.02 -4.78
CA GLU A 22 30.19 -2.08 -5.32
C GLU A 22 29.15 -1.97 -4.17
N LYS A 23 28.51 -0.80 -4.03
CA LYS A 23 27.43 -0.58 -3.06
C LYS A 23 26.16 -1.30 -3.55
N PRO A 24 25.54 -2.18 -2.75
CA PRO A 24 24.30 -2.84 -3.14
C PRO A 24 23.19 -1.81 -3.39
N VAL A 25 22.30 -2.08 -4.36
CA VAL A 25 21.13 -1.23 -4.72
C VAL A 25 20.33 -0.74 -3.50
N ARG A 26 20.27 -1.53 -2.42
CA ARG A 26 19.65 -1.15 -1.15
C ARG A 26 20.32 0.05 -0.48
N GLU A 27 21.64 0.15 -0.56
CA GLU A 27 22.46 1.24 -0.01
C GLU A 27 22.34 2.51 -0.88
N LEU A 28 22.09 2.34 -2.18
CA LEU A 28 21.83 3.44 -3.11
C LEU A 28 20.40 4.01 -2.97
N VAL A 29 19.36 3.16 -2.78
CA VAL A 29 17.98 3.62 -2.44
C VAL A 29 18.03 4.43 -1.14
N LEU A 30 18.84 3.95 -0.20
CA LEU A 30 19.19 4.65 1.03
C LEU A 30 19.89 5.96 0.72
N GLU A 31 20.81 6.03 -0.25
CA GLU A 31 21.54 7.25 -0.63
C GLU A 31 20.66 8.34 -1.27
N ALA A 32 19.72 7.96 -2.15
CA ALA A 32 18.72 8.88 -2.71
C ALA A 32 17.70 9.40 -1.66
N ALA A 33 17.56 8.68 -0.55
CA ALA A 33 16.88 9.14 0.67
C ALA A 33 17.86 9.67 1.75
N SER A 34 19.18 9.70 1.48
CA SER A 34 20.26 9.98 2.45
C SER A 34 20.73 11.43 2.47
N GLU A 35 20.01 12.36 1.86
CA GLU A 35 20.08 13.72 2.38
C GLU A 35 19.37 13.74 3.74
N ASN A 36 20.03 13.21 4.78
CA ASN A 36 19.69 13.34 6.21
C ASN A 36 18.23 13.77 6.45
N SER A 37 17.28 12.85 6.21
CA SER A 37 15.84 13.15 6.19
C SER A 37 15.43 13.86 7.48
N SER A 38 15.02 15.12 7.34
CA SER A 38 14.55 15.93 8.45
C SER A 38 13.26 15.33 9.05
N PHE A 39 12.91 15.71 10.28
CA PHE A 39 11.69 15.22 10.94
C PHE A 39 10.44 15.40 10.05
N LEU A 40 10.28 16.59 9.45
CA LEU A 40 9.16 16.89 8.57
C LEU A 40 9.18 16.04 7.30
N HIS A 41 10.36 15.84 6.69
CA HIS A 41 10.48 15.01 5.51
C HIS A 41 10.12 13.55 5.80
N SER A 42 10.54 13.02 6.95
CA SER A 42 10.15 11.69 7.42
C SER A 42 8.63 11.57 7.65
N VAL A 43 7.99 12.60 8.21
CA VAL A 43 6.53 12.64 8.38
C VAL A 43 5.81 12.62 7.03
N ILE A 44 6.23 13.47 6.08
CA ILE A 44 5.65 13.54 4.74
C ILE A 44 5.79 12.19 4.02
N ASN A 45 6.98 11.58 4.09
CA ASN A 45 7.22 10.28 3.46
C ASN A 45 6.35 9.19 4.09
N MET A 46 6.23 9.14 5.42
CA MET A 46 5.38 8.17 6.09
C MET A 46 3.89 8.37 5.80
N VAL A 47 3.42 9.63 5.75
CA VAL A 47 2.06 9.97 5.32
C VAL A 47 1.84 9.52 3.89
N GLY A 48 2.78 9.77 2.97
CA GLY A 48 2.67 9.35 1.57
C GLY A 48 2.73 7.85 1.33
N MET A 49 3.37 7.11 2.25
CA MET A 49 3.35 5.64 2.25
C MET A 49 2.02 5.08 2.75
N LEU A 50 1.42 5.73 3.76
CA LEU A 50 0.12 5.32 4.32
C LEU A 50 -1.05 5.72 3.40
N ILE A 51 -0.99 6.90 2.79
CA ILE A 51 -2.03 7.35 1.86
C ILE A 51 -1.89 6.61 0.53
N GLY A 52 -2.83 5.69 0.28
CA GLY A 52 -2.94 4.95 -0.97
C GLY A 52 -4.40 4.74 -1.40
N LEU A 53 -4.70 3.59 -2.00
CA LEU A 53 -6.05 3.22 -2.45
C LEU A 53 -7.10 3.22 -1.36
N GLY A 54 -6.71 2.96 -0.11
CA GLY A 54 -7.62 2.89 1.02
C GLY A 54 -8.52 4.12 1.14
N GLN A 55 -7.98 5.31 0.82
CA GLN A 55 -8.72 6.57 0.86
C GLN A 55 -10.03 6.52 0.04
N LEU A 56 -10.04 5.81 -1.10
CA LEU A 56 -11.19 5.76 -2.00
C LEU A 56 -12.40 5.06 -1.37
N SER A 57 -12.17 4.10 -0.48
CA SER A 57 -13.23 3.32 0.18
C SER A 57 -13.62 3.84 1.56
N MET A 58 -13.02 4.94 2.04
CA MET A 58 -13.33 5.46 3.37
C MET A 58 -14.84 5.75 3.57
N PRO A 59 -15.54 6.41 2.62
CA PRO A 59 -16.98 6.64 2.73
C PRO A 59 -17.78 5.34 2.65
N TYR A 60 -17.40 4.44 1.74
CA TYR A 60 -18.03 3.13 1.57
C TYR A 60 -17.94 2.28 2.84
N ALA A 61 -16.81 2.31 3.54
CA ALA A 61 -16.65 1.63 4.82
C ALA A 61 -17.62 2.14 5.91
N VAL A 62 -17.98 3.43 5.87
CA VAL A 62 -19.01 4.01 6.75
C VAL A 62 -20.42 3.62 6.32
N GLU A 63 -20.72 3.67 5.02
CA GLU A 63 -22.01 3.19 4.50
C GLU A 63 -22.24 1.71 4.88
N SER A 64 -21.23 0.87 4.62
CA SER A 64 -21.35 -0.58 4.79
C SER A 64 -21.37 -1.00 6.25
N GLY A 65 -20.63 -0.30 7.12
CA GLY A 65 -20.56 -0.60 8.56
C GLY A 65 -21.52 0.20 9.44
N GLY A 66 -22.11 1.26 8.93
CA GLY A 66 -22.84 2.28 9.70
C GLY A 66 -21.94 3.33 10.33
N TRP A 67 -22.51 4.43 10.83
CA TRP A 67 -21.77 5.57 11.40
C TRP A 67 -20.79 5.20 12.52
N MET A 68 -21.11 4.18 13.33
CA MET A 68 -20.25 3.71 14.41
C MET A 68 -18.96 3.06 13.90
N SER A 69 -18.85 2.69 12.62
CA SER A 69 -17.61 2.14 12.07
C SER A 69 -16.45 3.15 12.06
N ILE A 70 -16.72 4.46 12.16
CA ILE A 70 -15.69 5.50 12.34
C ILE A 70 -14.85 5.24 13.60
N PHE A 71 -15.45 4.70 14.66
CA PHE A 71 -14.68 4.34 15.85
C PHE A 71 -13.68 3.21 15.58
N LEU A 72 -13.97 2.30 14.63
CA LEU A 72 -13.01 1.29 14.18
C LEU A 72 -11.87 1.92 13.38
N LEU A 73 -12.16 2.88 12.50
CA LEU A 73 -11.12 3.65 11.79
C LEU A 73 -10.14 4.29 12.78
N ILE A 74 -10.66 5.00 13.80
CA ILE A 74 -9.83 5.65 14.83
C ILE A 74 -9.06 4.61 15.65
N SER A 75 -9.73 3.52 16.05
CA SER A 75 -9.11 2.45 16.83
C SER A 75 -7.97 1.77 16.08
N PHE A 76 -8.14 1.49 14.78
CA PHE A 76 -7.08 0.92 13.96
C PHE A 76 -5.96 1.92 13.69
N GLY A 77 -6.23 3.21 13.56
CA GLY A 77 -5.20 4.25 13.50
C GLY A 77 -4.33 4.28 14.77
N ILE A 78 -4.95 4.20 15.96
CA ILE A 78 -4.24 4.13 17.24
C ILE A 78 -3.44 2.81 17.35
N LEU A 79 -4.06 1.68 17.01
CA LEU A 79 -3.42 0.38 17.07
C LEU A 79 -2.20 0.29 16.13
N THR A 80 -2.33 0.78 14.90
CA THR A 80 -1.24 0.76 13.92
C THR A 80 -0.13 1.75 14.26
N THR A 81 -0.46 2.87 14.92
CA THR A 81 0.53 3.76 15.56
C THR A 81 1.33 3.02 16.62
N TYR A 82 0.64 2.29 17.51
CA TYR A 82 1.29 1.51 18.57
C TYR A 82 2.20 0.42 17.99
N THR A 83 1.71 -0.32 16.98
CA THR A 83 2.50 -1.40 16.37
C THR A 83 3.69 -0.87 15.58
N SER A 84 3.59 0.33 14.98
CA SER A 84 4.75 1.04 14.43
C SER A 84 5.77 1.38 15.52
N HIS A 85 5.32 1.94 16.65
CA HIS A 85 6.19 2.28 17.77
C HIS A 85 6.98 1.06 18.29
N ILE A 86 6.32 -0.08 18.53
CA ILE A 86 7.01 -1.29 19.01
C ILE A 86 7.93 -1.89 17.94
N LEU A 87 7.61 -1.74 16.65
CA LEU A 87 8.50 -2.13 15.56
C LEU A 87 9.81 -1.32 15.62
N GLY A 88 9.72 -0.01 15.86
CA GLY A 88 10.88 0.84 16.11
C GLY A 88 11.73 0.38 17.30
N LYS A 89 11.09 -0.09 18.39
CA LYS A 89 11.80 -0.70 19.53
C LYS A 89 12.53 -1.99 19.14
N CYS A 90 11.93 -2.83 18.31
CA CYS A 90 12.55 -4.06 17.82
C CYS A 90 13.81 -3.77 17.00
N ILE A 91 13.73 -2.79 16.08
CA ILE A 91 14.86 -2.35 15.25
C ILE A 91 15.99 -1.81 16.15
N ARG A 92 15.65 -0.96 17.13
CA ARG A 92 16.64 -0.42 18.07
C ARG A 92 17.33 -1.51 18.89
N ARG A 93 16.64 -2.60 19.25
CA ARG A 93 17.21 -3.72 20.00
C ARG A 93 18.14 -4.58 19.15
N ASN A 94 17.92 -4.65 17.84
CA ASN A 94 18.81 -5.32 16.90
C ASN A 94 19.14 -4.42 15.69
N PRO A 95 20.17 -3.55 15.80
CA PRO A 95 20.56 -2.62 14.74
C PRO A 95 21.00 -3.28 13.43
N LYS A 96 21.28 -4.59 13.43
CA LYS A 96 21.57 -5.34 12.20
C LYS A 96 20.32 -5.55 11.33
N SER A 97 19.13 -5.43 11.91
CA SER A 97 17.86 -5.58 11.20
C SER A 97 17.55 -4.31 10.42
N LYS A 98 17.70 -4.36 9.10
CA LYS A 98 17.45 -3.21 8.21
C LYS A 98 16.16 -3.35 7.40
N SER A 99 15.42 -4.47 7.51
CA SER A 99 14.14 -4.70 6.82
C SER A 99 13.16 -5.43 7.71
N TYR A 100 11.89 -5.40 7.33
CA TYR A 100 10.83 -6.12 8.01
C TYR A 100 11.11 -7.64 8.08
N SER A 101 11.66 -8.21 7.00
CA SER A 101 12.09 -9.63 6.97
C SER A 101 13.28 -9.94 7.89
N ASP A 102 14.20 -8.99 8.09
CA ASP A 102 15.34 -9.15 9.01
C ASP A 102 14.87 -9.19 10.47
N ILE A 103 13.82 -8.44 10.80
CA ILE A 103 13.17 -8.48 12.13
C ILE A 103 12.52 -9.85 12.34
N GLY A 104 11.81 -10.38 11.34
CA GLY A 104 11.25 -11.73 11.37
C GLY A 104 12.32 -12.81 11.58
N TYR A 105 13.47 -12.69 10.92
CA TYR A 105 14.62 -13.56 11.15
C TYR A 105 15.16 -13.45 12.58
N SER A 106 15.25 -12.23 13.10
CA SER A 106 15.74 -11.98 14.46
C SER A 106 14.82 -12.54 15.54
N ALA A 107 13.50 -12.54 15.31
CA ALA A 107 12.53 -13.07 16.26
C ALA A 107 12.42 -14.61 16.19
N PHE A 108 12.28 -15.18 14.99
CA PHE A 108 11.89 -16.58 14.80
C PHE A 108 12.80 -17.36 13.82
N GLY A 109 14.01 -16.85 13.56
CA GLY A 109 14.99 -17.50 12.69
C GLY A 109 14.52 -17.62 11.24
N ARG A 110 15.01 -18.65 10.54
CA ARG A 110 14.73 -18.86 9.11
C ARG A 110 13.22 -18.97 8.80
N HIS A 111 12.46 -19.66 9.65
CA HIS A 111 11.01 -19.79 9.48
C HIS A 111 10.29 -18.44 9.59
N GLY A 112 10.67 -17.61 10.57
CA GLY A 112 10.16 -16.25 10.70
C GLY A 112 10.36 -15.42 9.45
N ARG A 113 11.58 -15.45 8.89
CA ARG A 113 11.89 -14.74 7.65
C ARG A 113 11.02 -15.21 6.48
N LEU A 114 10.83 -16.53 6.32
CA LEU A 114 10.03 -17.09 5.24
C LEU A 114 8.55 -16.66 5.33
N ILE A 115 7.96 -16.76 6.53
CA ILE A 115 6.57 -16.34 6.77
C ILE A 115 6.41 -14.85 6.45
N VAL A 116 7.34 -14.01 6.91
CA VAL A 116 7.31 -12.58 6.65
C VAL A 116 7.40 -12.27 5.15
N CYS A 117 8.33 -12.90 4.43
CA CYS A 117 8.46 -12.73 2.98
C CYS A 117 7.17 -13.14 2.25
N LEU A 118 6.54 -14.25 2.65
CA LEU A 118 5.28 -14.70 2.08
C LEU A 118 4.19 -13.62 2.19
N PHE A 119 3.97 -13.07 3.40
CA PHE A 119 2.96 -12.03 3.61
C PHE A 119 3.32 -10.73 2.89
N ILE A 120 4.59 -10.32 2.85
CA ILE A 120 5.02 -9.15 2.06
C ILE A 120 4.67 -9.31 0.58
N TYR A 121 4.96 -10.48 -0.01
CA TYR A 121 4.67 -10.71 -1.43
C TYR A 121 3.18 -10.81 -1.71
N LEU A 122 2.42 -11.39 -0.79
CA LEU A 122 0.96 -11.43 -0.88
C LEU A 122 0.35 -10.02 -0.78
N GLU A 123 0.89 -9.16 0.09
CA GLU A 123 0.44 -7.75 0.26
C GLU A 123 0.66 -6.97 -1.02
N ILE A 124 1.89 -7.03 -1.55
CA ILE A 124 2.26 -6.36 -2.81
C ILE A 124 1.37 -6.85 -3.94
N PHE A 125 1.19 -8.16 -4.09
CA PHE A 125 0.36 -8.74 -5.15
C PHE A 125 -1.10 -8.26 -5.06
N MET A 126 -1.73 -8.38 -3.90
CA MET A 126 -3.14 -8.02 -3.70
C MET A 126 -3.36 -6.50 -3.79
N ALA A 127 -2.40 -5.70 -3.32
CA ALA A 127 -2.42 -4.24 -3.50
C ALA A 127 -2.35 -3.87 -4.99
N LEU A 128 -1.47 -4.51 -5.78
CA LEU A 128 -1.38 -4.28 -7.22
C LEU A 128 -2.68 -4.67 -7.94
N VAL A 129 -3.31 -5.79 -7.57
CA VAL A 129 -4.66 -6.17 -8.07
C VAL A 129 -5.67 -5.07 -7.77
N SER A 130 -5.70 -4.56 -6.54
CA SER A 130 -6.59 -3.47 -6.15
C SER A 130 -6.32 -2.19 -6.95
N TYR A 131 -5.05 -1.86 -7.21
CA TYR A 131 -4.67 -0.70 -8.06
C TYR A 131 -5.17 -0.88 -9.49
N THR A 132 -5.08 -2.09 -10.04
CA THR A 132 -5.55 -2.37 -11.41
C THR A 132 -7.07 -2.39 -11.52
N ILE A 133 -7.81 -2.86 -10.51
CA ILE A 133 -9.28 -2.73 -10.46
C ILE A 133 -9.66 -1.25 -10.41
N SER A 134 -9.01 -0.46 -9.54
CA SER A 134 -9.26 0.98 -9.46
C SER A 134 -8.96 1.69 -10.79
N LEU A 135 -7.85 1.34 -11.44
CA LEU A 135 -7.51 1.83 -12.78
C LEU A 135 -8.63 1.54 -13.78
N HIS A 136 -9.12 0.29 -13.80
CA HIS A 136 -10.17 -0.14 -14.71
C HIS A 136 -11.47 0.63 -14.51
N ASP A 137 -11.97 0.68 -13.27
CA ASP A 137 -13.25 1.30 -12.95
C ASP A 137 -13.24 2.79 -13.26
N ASN A 138 -12.14 3.49 -12.95
CA ASN A 138 -12.02 4.92 -13.20
C ASN A 138 -11.80 5.25 -14.68
N ILE A 139 -11.11 4.40 -15.46
CA ILE A 139 -11.09 4.51 -16.92
C ILE A 139 -12.51 4.35 -17.47
N SER A 140 -13.24 3.32 -17.03
CA SER A 140 -14.61 3.10 -17.51
C SER A 140 -15.55 4.27 -17.19
N ALA A 141 -15.32 4.97 -16.08
CA ALA A 141 -16.09 6.16 -15.70
C ALA A 141 -15.63 7.45 -16.39
N ALA A 142 -14.34 7.59 -16.70
CA ALA A 142 -13.77 8.78 -17.32
C ALA A 142 -14.14 8.92 -18.81
N PHE A 143 -14.35 7.80 -19.51
CA PHE A 143 -14.70 7.80 -20.93
C PHE A 143 -16.22 7.75 -21.15
N PRO A 144 -16.80 8.64 -21.98
CA PRO A 144 -18.23 8.63 -22.28
C PRO A 144 -18.68 7.34 -22.97
N ALA A 145 -19.91 6.90 -22.69
CA ALA A 145 -20.52 5.71 -23.32
C ALA A 145 -20.52 5.78 -24.86
N THR A 146 -20.53 6.98 -25.45
CA THR A 146 -20.44 7.20 -26.91
C THR A 146 -19.13 6.67 -27.51
N PHE A 147 -18.00 6.79 -26.80
CA PHE A 147 -16.72 6.20 -27.22
C PHE A 147 -16.74 4.67 -27.11
N SER A 148 -17.51 4.12 -26.17
CA SER A 148 -17.68 2.67 -25.99
C SER A 148 -18.64 2.06 -27.04
N ASN A 149 -19.67 2.79 -27.46
CA ASN A 149 -20.71 2.31 -28.39
C ASN A 149 -20.29 2.35 -29.87
N HIS A 150 -19.21 3.06 -30.23
CA HIS A 150 -18.66 3.07 -31.59
C HIS A 150 -17.63 1.95 -31.83
N GLY A 151 -17.55 0.94 -30.96
CA GLY A 151 -16.88 -0.34 -31.23
C GLY A 151 -15.35 -0.35 -31.23
N HIS A 152 -14.67 0.81 -31.20
CA HIS A 152 -13.21 0.83 -31.37
C HIS A 152 -12.41 0.56 -30.07
N PHE A 153 -12.85 1.01 -28.89
CA PHE A 153 -12.11 0.82 -27.62
C PHE A 153 -13.01 0.54 -26.41
N SER A 154 -13.17 -0.74 -26.03
CA SER A 154 -13.80 -1.13 -24.76
C SER A 154 -12.93 -0.70 -23.55
N ALA A 155 -13.55 -0.44 -22.40
CA ALA A 155 -12.82 -0.10 -21.16
C ALA A 155 -11.67 -1.07 -20.84
N ALA A 156 -11.88 -2.38 -21.02
CA ALA A 156 -10.84 -3.40 -20.85
C ALA A 156 -9.62 -3.20 -21.76
N LYS A 157 -9.82 -2.77 -23.02
CA LYS A 157 -8.72 -2.46 -23.95
C LYS A 157 -7.96 -1.22 -23.49
N LEU A 158 -8.67 -0.19 -23.03
CA LEU A 158 -8.05 1.03 -22.49
C LEU A 158 -7.25 0.74 -21.21
N THR A 159 -7.78 -0.13 -20.32
CA THR A 159 -7.04 -0.61 -19.15
C THR A 159 -5.79 -1.38 -19.55
N ALA A 160 -5.88 -2.28 -20.55
CA ALA A 160 -4.71 -3.00 -21.05
C ALA A 160 -3.66 -2.05 -21.65
N VAL A 161 -4.08 -1.03 -22.39
CA VAL A 161 -3.19 0.02 -22.92
C VAL A 161 -2.55 0.81 -21.77
N ALA A 162 -3.30 1.20 -20.75
CA ALA A 162 -2.77 1.93 -19.59
C ALA A 162 -1.75 1.09 -18.81
N VAL A 163 -2.02 -0.21 -18.60
CA VAL A 163 -1.06 -1.15 -17.99
C VAL A 163 0.18 -1.29 -18.89
N ALA A 164 0.01 -1.40 -20.21
CA ALA A 164 1.13 -1.46 -21.15
C ALA A 164 2.01 -0.20 -21.12
N ILE A 165 1.41 0.98 -20.98
CA ILE A 165 2.12 2.26 -20.81
C ILE A 165 2.88 2.29 -19.47
N ALA A 166 2.34 1.65 -18.43
CA ALA A 166 2.99 1.55 -17.14
C ALA A 166 4.10 0.48 -17.09
N LEU A 167 4.12 -0.50 -18.01
CA LEU A 167 5.12 -1.59 -18.01
C LEU A 167 6.57 -1.10 -18.00
N PRO A 168 7.00 -0.12 -18.81
CA PRO A 168 8.36 0.40 -18.77
C PRO A 168 8.80 0.89 -17.38
N SER A 169 7.87 1.36 -16.55
CA SER A 169 8.19 1.79 -15.19
C SER A 169 8.77 0.67 -14.32
N LEU A 170 8.41 -0.60 -14.58
CA LEU A 170 8.95 -1.76 -13.86
C LEU A 170 10.42 -2.04 -14.18
N TRP A 171 10.89 -1.55 -15.34
CA TRP A 171 12.26 -1.70 -15.82
C TRP A 171 13.18 -0.62 -15.26
N ILE A 172 12.62 0.41 -14.60
CA ILE A 172 13.39 1.51 -14.01
C ILE A 172 14.21 0.98 -12.82
N ARG A 173 15.53 1.06 -12.93
CA ARG A 173 16.48 0.82 -11.82
C ARG A 173 16.80 2.09 -11.03
N ASP A 174 16.54 3.26 -11.62
CA ASP A 174 16.96 4.54 -11.07
C ASP A 174 16.09 5.02 -9.90
N LEU A 175 16.75 5.55 -8.88
CA LEU A 175 16.20 5.87 -7.58
C LEU A 175 15.64 7.29 -7.51
N SER A 176 16.22 8.20 -8.31
CA SER A 176 15.66 9.53 -8.48
C SER A 176 14.26 9.46 -9.11
N SER A 177 14.11 8.55 -10.08
CA SER A 177 12.83 8.24 -10.74
C SER A 177 11.80 7.65 -9.76
N ILE A 178 12.22 6.74 -8.88
CA ILE A 178 11.36 6.15 -7.82
C ILE A 178 10.91 7.22 -6.80
N SER A 179 11.81 8.11 -6.40
CA SER A 179 11.48 9.22 -5.48
C SER A 179 10.47 10.20 -6.09
N PHE A 180 10.66 10.58 -7.35
CA PHE A 180 9.69 11.38 -8.12
C PHE A 180 8.33 10.69 -8.24
N LEU A 181 8.33 9.38 -8.44
CA LEU A 181 7.10 8.58 -8.51
C LEU A 181 6.33 8.59 -7.19
N SER A 182 7.04 8.53 -6.06
CA SER A 182 6.46 8.62 -4.72
C SER A 182 5.79 9.98 -4.46
N SER A 183 6.44 11.09 -4.83
CA SER A 183 5.85 12.42 -4.68
C SER A 183 4.62 12.62 -5.59
N GLY A 184 4.64 12.04 -6.79
CA GLY A 184 3.49 11.99 -7.69
C GLY A 184 2.26 11.33 -7.06
N GLY A 185 2.43 10.18 -6.39
CA GLY A 185 1.34 9.49 -5.69
C GLY A 185 0.69 10.31 -4.56
N ILE A 186 1.51 11.07 -3.82
CA ILE A 186 1.01 12.00 -2.78
C ILE A 186 0.19 13.12 -3.43
N LEU A 187 0.70 13.71 -4.51
CA LEU A 187 0.00 14.76 -5.24
C LEU A 187 -1.36 14.28 -5.78
N MET A 188 -1.41 13.10 -6.39
CA MET A 188 -2.66 12.52 -6.88
C MET A 188 -3.67 12.29 -5.75
N SER A 189 -3.20 11.81 -4.60
CA SER A 189 -4.06 11.64 -3.41
C SER A 189 -4.59 12.97 -2.87
N ALA A 190 -3.75 14.01 -2.83
CA ALA A 190 -4.18 15.35 -2.44
C ALA A 190 -5.22 15.93 -3.42
N ILE A 191 -5.05 15.70 -4.73
CA ILE A 191 -6.02 16.08 -5.76
C ILE A 191 -7.36 15.36 -5.55
N ILE A 192 -7.35 14.06 -5.27
CA ILE A 192 -8.57 13.28 -5.00
C ILE A 192 -9.28 13.84 -3.75
N PHE A 193 -8.56 14.03 -2.66
CA PHE A 193 -9.12 14.59 -1.43
C PHE A 193 -9.70 16.00 -1.66
N GLY A 194 -8.95 16.88 -2.32
CA GLY A 194 -9.40 18.23 -2.67
C GLY A 194 -10.63 18.23 -3.57
N SER A 195 -10.73 17.27 -4.50
CA SER A 195 -11.89 17.13 -5.38
C SER A 195 -13.16 16.75 -4.62
N VAL A 196 -13.04 15.87 -3.63
CA VAL A 196 -14.17 15.50 -2.77
C VAL A 196 -14.60 16.68 -1.90
N VAL A 197 -13.65 17.38 -1.27
CA VAL A 197 -13.94 18.58 -0.46
C VAL A 197 -14.59 19.68 -1.30
N TYR A 198 -14.08 19.94 -2.51
CA TYR A 198 -14.68 20.91 -3.42
C TYR A 198 -16.12 20.52 -3.77
N THR A 199 -16.36 19.25 -4.09
CA THR A 199 -17.70 18.76 -4.42
C THR A 199 -18.64 18.85 -3.21
N ALA A 200 -18.13 18.64 -1.99
CA ALA A 200 -18.92 18.78 -0.76
C ALA A 200 -19.41 20.23 -0.54
N ILE A 201 -18.58 21.21 -0.88
CA ILE A 201 -18.89 22.63 -0.63
C ILE A 201 -19.69 23.23 -1.80
N PHE A 202 -19.31 22.94 -3.04
CA PHE A 202 -19.81 23.61 -4.23
C PHE A 202 -20.62 22.72 -5.17
N GLY A 203 -20.57 21.40 -4.98
CA GLY A 203 -21.23 20.43 -5.88
C GLY A 203 -22.72 20.26 -5.66
N GLY A 204 -23.28 20.83 -4.57
CA GLY A 204 -24.70 20.74 -4.25
C GLY A 204 -25.23 19.32 -4.07
N VAL A 205 -24.36 18.38 -3.68
CA VAL A 205 -24.71 16.96 -3.55
C VAL A 205 -25.17 16.67 -2.13
N ILE A 206 -26.43 16.29 -1.98
CA ILE A 206 -27.02 15.84 -0.74
C ILE A 206 -27.85 14.59 -1.06
N ASP A 207 -27.59 13.49 -0.37
CA ASP A 207 -28.40 12.28 -0.41
C ASP A 207 -29.22 12.21 0.90
N ASP A 208 -30.55 12.15 0.77
CA ASP A 208 -31.49 12.10 1.91
C ASP A 208 -31.59 10.69 2.53
N GLY A 209 -30.87 9.73 1.98
CA GLY A 209 -30.81 8.35 2.44
C GLY A 209 -30.10 8.21 3.79
N LYS A 210 -30.66 7.34 4.64
CA LYS A 210 -30.15 7.14 6.00
C LYS A 210 -29.14 5.98 6.04
N ILE A 211 -27.89 6.29 6.34
CA ILE A 211 -26.91 5.30 6.78
C ILE A 211 -27.27 4.88 8.22
N PRO A 212 -27.43 3.58 8.51
CA PRO A 212 -27.76 3.12 9.85
C PRO A 212 -26.63 3.40 10.85
N VAL A 213 -26.95 3.34 12.14
CA VAL A 213 -25.95 3.56 13.21
C VAL A 213 -24.85 2.49 13.16
N LEU A 214 -25.22 1.23 12.98
CA LEU A 214 -24.28 0.10 12.98
C LEU A 214 -24.85 -1.09 12.19
N ARG A 215 -24.04 -1.70 11.34
CA ARG A 215 -24.31 -3.00 10.68
C ARG A 215 -23.27 -4.02 11.14
N LEU A 216 -23.56 -4.72 12.24
CA LEU A 216 -22.63 -5.66 12.89
C LEU A 216 -22.13 -6.76 11.94
N GLU A 217 -22.99 -7.24 11.04
CA GLU A 217 -22.67 -8.27 10.05
C GLU A 217 -21.52 -7.87 9.11
N ASN A 218 -21.38 -6.59 8.80
CA ASN A 218 -20.37 -6.08 7.86
C ASN A 218 -19.08 -5.62 8.55
N ILE A 219 -19.02 -5.64 9.90
CA ILE A 219 -17.87 -5.16 10.65
C ILE A 219 -16.58 -5.93 10.33
N PRO A 220 -16.56 -7.27 10.13
CA PRO A 220 -15.36 -7.97 9.69
C PRO A 220 -14.83 -7.45 8.35
N THR A 221 -15.72 -7.25 7.37
CA THR A 221 -15.37 -6.73 6.04
C THR A 221 -14.88 -5.28 6.11
N VAL A 222 -15.56 -4.42 6.85
CA VAL A 222 -15.17 -3.02 7.05
C VAL A 222 -13.83 -2.90 7.79
N SER A 223 -13.59 -3.80 8.76
CA SER A 223 -12.30 -3.86 9.47
C SER A 223 -11.16 -4.17 8.51
N GLY A 224 -11.37 -5.08 7.55
CA GLY A 224 -10.41 -5.34 6.48
C GLY A 224 -10.09 -4.08 5.66
N ILE A 225 -11.10 -3.31 5.25
CA ILE A 225 -10.89 -2.07 4.48
C ILE A 225 -10.04 -1.07 5.27
N TYR A 226 -10.35 -0.85 6.54
CA TYR A 226 -9.58 0.07 7.38
C TYR A 226 -8.15 -0.43 7.66
N LEU A 227 -7.97 -1.73 7.92
CA LEU A 227 -6.64 -2.31 8.15
C LEU A 227 -5.75 -2.26 6.93
N PHE A 228 -6.30 -2.50 5.73
CA PHE A 228 -5.59 -2.26 4.47
C PHE A 228 -5.13 -0.79 4.37
N SER A 229 -6.02 0.14 4.73
CA SER A 229 -5.78 1.57 4.58
C SER A 229 -4.69 2.11 5.52
N PHE A 230 -4.46 1.44 6.66
CA PHE A 230 -3.35 1.73 7.56
C PHE A 230 -2.12 0.82 7.32
N GLY A 231 -2.09 0.09 6.20
CA GLY A 231 -0.96 -0.71 5.78
C GLY A 231 0.27 0.15 5.47
N GLY A 232 1.45 -0.31 5.88
CA GLY A 232 2.72 0.42 5.69
C GLY A 232 3.89 -0.14 6.48
N HIS A 233 3.66 -1.04 7.44
CA HIS A 233 4.69 -1.55 8.34
C HIS A 233 5.87 -2.22 7.64
N ILE A 234 5.69 -2.76 6.44
CA ILE A 234 6.75 -3.39 5.65
C ILE A 234 7.89 -2.42 5.30
N VAL A 235 7.57 -1.12 5.12
CA VAL A 235 8.54 -0.08 4.72
C VAL A 235 9.07 0.73 5.90
N PHE A 236 8.42 0.66 7.07
CA PHE A 236 8.84 1.42 8.27
C PHE A 236 10.26 1.14 8.74
N PRO A 237 10.82 -0.09 8.66
CA PRO A 237 12.22 -0.31 8.99
C PRO A 237 13.17 0.46 8.08
N ASN A 238 12.87 0.58 6.79
CA ASN A 238 13.69 1.36 5.86
C ASN A 238 13.61 2.85 6.21
N LEU A 239 12.40 3.36 6.47
CA LEU A 239 12.20 4.73 6.94
C LEU A 239 12.98 5.00 8.23
N TYR A 240 12.90 4.11 9.21
CA TYR A 240 13.65 4.22 10.47
C TYR A 240 15.14 4.38 10.22
N THR A 241 15.72 3.57 9.32
CA THR A 241 17.15 3.61 9.02
C THR A 241 17.58 4.81 8.18
N SER A 242 16.67 5.45 7.43
CA SER A 242 16.97 6.64 6.63
C SER A 242 16.77 7.95 7.38
N MET A 243 16.21 7.92 8.60
CA MET A 243 16.01 9.12 9.41
C MET A 243 17.33 9.69 9.90
N LYS A 244 17.47 11.03 9.82
CA LYS A 244 18.61 11.75 10.44
C LYS A 244 18.71 11.47 11.95
N ASP A 245 17.57 11.36 12.62
CA ASP A 245 17.49 11.09 14.05
C ASP A 245 16.45 10.00 14.34
N PRO A 246 16.85 8.71 14.32
CA PRO A 246 15.93 7.58 14.53
C PRO A 246 15.26 7.58 15.91
N SER A 247 15.78 8.32 16.90
CA SER A 247 15.13 8.45 18.21
C SER A 247 13.75 9.13 18.11
N LYS A 248 13.53 9.93 17.06
CA LYS A 248 12.25 10.61 16.78
C LYS A 248 11.24 9.73 16.03
N PHE A 249 11.57 8.49 15.65
CA PHE A 249 10.70 7.63 14.84
C PHE A 249 9.30 7.45 15.45
N THR A 250 9.19 7.36 16.78
CA THR A 250 7.89 7.28 17.46
C THR A 250 7.06 8.55 17.26
N LYS A 251 7.69 9.72 17.36
CA LYS A 251 7.00 11.00 17.13
C LYS A 251 6.56 11.12 15.67
N VAL A 252 7.42 10.72 14.73
CA VAL A 252 7.06 10.64 13.30
C VAL A 252 5.84 9.74 13.11
N SER A 253 5.86 8.53 13.66
CA SER A 253 4.73 7.60 13.59
C SER A 253 3.43 8.21 14.12
N ILE A 254 3.45 8.80 15.32
CA ILE A 254 2.26 9.42 15.94
C ILE A 254 1.71 10.53 15.03
N VAL A 255 2.56 11.46 14.59
CA VAL A 255 2.13 12.58 13.75
C VAL A 255 1.57 12.08 12.41
N SER A 256 2.25 11.13 11.77
CA SER A 256 1.82 10.59 10.48
C SER A 256 0.50 9.83 10.56
N PHE A 257 0.35 8.89 11.50
CA PHE A 257 -0.90 8.16 11.67
C PHE A 257 -2.06 9.04 12.13
N ALA A 258 -1.81 10.03 13.00
CA ALA A 258 -2.84 11.00 13.39
C ALA A 258 -3.30 11.83 12.18
N THR A 259 -2.36 12.29 11.35
CA THR A 259 -2.66 13.02 10.11
C THR A 259 -3.49 12.16 9.15
N VAL A 260 -3.08 10.92 8.89
CA VAL A 260 -3.81 10.01 7.99
C VAL A 260 -5.19 9.68 8.55
N THR A 261 -5.31 9.39 9.86
CA THR A 261 -6.60 9.11 10.49
C THR A 261 -7.55 10.30 10.38
N ALA A 262 -7.05 11.53 10.56
CA ALA A 262 -7.85 12.74 10.39
C ALA A 262 -8.32 12.93 8.93
N LEU A 263 -7.43 12.75 7.96
CA LEU A 263 -7.77 12.84 6.53
C LEU A 263 -8.78 11.77 6.12
N TYR A 264 -8.58 10.53 6.55
CA TYR A 264 -9.49 9.42 6.29
C TYR A 264 -10.84 9.60 6.97
N GLY A 265 -10.85 10.08 8.22
CA GLY A 265 -12.08 10.40 8.93
C GLY A 265 -12.87 11.52 8.26
N ALA A 266 -12.19 12.59 7.85
CA ALA A 266 -12.80 13.69 7.11
C ALA A 266 -13.40 13.20 5.77
N LEU A 267 -12.66 12.39 5.03
CA LEU A 267 -13.12 11.83 3.76
C LEU A 267 -14.31 10.88 3.98
N ALA A 268 -14.21 10.00 4.97
CA ALA A 268 -15.26 9.05 5.35
C ALA A 268 -16.58 9.77 5.67
N ILE A 269 -16.54 10.75 6.58
CA ILE A 269 -17.71 11.51 7.02
C ILE A 269 -18.29 12.32 5.86
N THR A 270 -17.44 13.04 5.14
CA THR A 270 -17.89 13.93 4.05
C THR A 270 -18.54 13.12 2.93
N GLY A 271 -17.87 12.08 2.44
CA GLY A 271 -18.41 11.23 1.38
C GLY A 271 -19.68 10.48 1.81
N ALA A 272 -19.72 9.97 3.04
CA ALA A 272 -20.90 9.27 3.56
C ALA A 272 -22.10 10.21 3.71
N LYS A 273 -21.89 11.48 4.09
CA LYS A 273 -22.96 12.50 4.13
C LYS A 273 -23.43 12.91 2.74
N MET A 274 -22.51 13.06 1.79
CA MET A 274 -22.86 13.52 0.43
C MET A 274 -23.64 12.46 -0.34
N PHE A 275 -23.24 11.19 -0.23
CA PHE A 275 -23.74 10.12 -1.10
C PHE A 275 -24.59 9.08 -0.39
N GLY A 276 -24.67 9.09 0.95
CA GLY A 276 -25.55 8.21 1.70
C GLY A 276 -25.39 6.73 1.32
N PRO A 277 -26.51 5.99 1.19
CA PRO A 277 -26.53 4.61 0.70
C PRO A 277 -26.07 4.43 -0.76
N SER A 278 -25.98 5.51 -1.53
CA SER A 278 -25.60 5.49 -2.96
C SER A 278 -24.09 5.53 -3.18
N VAL A 279 -23.27 5.55 -2.11
CA VAL A 279 -21.82 5.63 -2.23
C VAL A 279 -21.25 4.34 -2.82
N ASN A 280 -20.45 4.48 -3.87
CA ASN A 280 -19.73 3.36 -4.48
C ASN A 280 -18.51 2.99 -3.63
N SER A 281 -17.99 1.77 -3.83
CA SER A 281 -16.75 1.31 -3.16
C SER A 281 -15.54 2.20 -3.42
N GLN A 282 -15.59 3.01 -4.48
CA GLN A 282 -14.64 4.08 -4.77
C GLN A 282 -15.39 5.41 -4.82
N ILE A 283 -15.02 6.35 -3.96
CA ILE A 283 -15.67 7.66 -3.85
C ILE A 283 -15.64 8.44 -5.17
N THR A 284 -14.59 8.26 -5.98
CA THR A 284 -14.41 8.91 -7.29
C THR A 284 -15.53 8.55 -8.26
N LEU A 285 -16.07 7.34 -8.17
CA LEU A 285 -17.18 6.85 -8.99
C LEU A 285 -18.54 7.38 -8.52
N SER A 286 -18.61 7.92 -7.31
CA SER A 286 -19.82 8.54 -6.75
C SER A 286 -19.93 10.02 -7.11
N LEU A 287 -18.82 10.66 -7.46
CA LEU A 287 -18.78 12.09 -7.78
C LEU A 287 -19.69 12.43 -9.00
N PRO A 288 -20.36 13.60 -9.01
CA PRO A 288 -21.24 13.99 -10.11
C PRO A 288 -20.49 14.10 -11.45
N LYS A 289 -20.90 13.32 -12.45
CA LYS A 289 -20.18 13.18 -13.73
C LYS A 289 -20.06 14.48 -14.56
N HIS A 290 -20.94 15.45 -14.34
CA HIS A 290 -20.96 16.71 -15.09
C HIS A 290 -19.90 17.71 -14.62
N LEU A 291 -19.35 17.56 -13.42
CA LEU A 291 -18.36 18.49 -12.87
C LEU A 291 -16.96 18.24 -13.43
N VAL A 292 -16.22 19.31 -13.71
CA VAL A 292 -14.82 19.22 -14.14
C VAL A 292 -13.95 18.59 -13.04
N VAL A 293 -14.23 18.91 -11.78
CA VAL A 293 -13.52 18.36 -10.62
C VAL A 293 -13.62 16.83 -10.54
N THR A 294 -14.74 16.26 -10.99
CA THR A 294 -14.92 14.80 -11.08
C THR A 294 -13.98 14.20 -12.11
N LYS A 295 -13.85 14.82 -13.28
CA LYS A 295 -12.91 14.35 -14.31
C LYS A 295 -11.47 14.40 -13.81
N ILE A 296 -11.10 15.45 -13.08
CA ILE A 296 -9.80 15.58 -12.43
C ILE A 296 -9.56 14.43 -11.44
N ALA A 297 -10.54 14.14 -10.56
CA ALA A 297 -10.45 13.05 -9.59
C ALA A 297 -10.32 11.66 -10.25
N LEU A 298 -11.10 11.42 -11.31
CA LEU A 298 -11.02 10.17 -12.09
C LEU A 298 -9.62 9.99 -12.69
N TRP A 299 -9.09 11.01 -13.37
CA TRP A 299 -7.76 10.93 -13.98
C TRP A 299 -6.63 10.86 -12.94
N ALA A 300 -6.74 11.56 -11.80
CA ALA A 300 -5.79 11.41 -10.69
C ALA A 300 -5.78 9.96 -10.16
N THR A 301 -6.95 9.34 -10.08
CA THR A 301 -7.09 7.93 -9.67
C THR A 301 -6.51 6.98 -10.72
N VAL A 302 -6.68 7.24 -12.02
CA VAL A 302 -6.06 6.49 -13.13
C VAL A 302 -4.54 6.60 -13.10
N LEU A 303 -3.98 7.77 -12.79
CA LEU A 303 -2.53 7.99 -12.75
C LEU A 303 -1.87 7.41 -11.48
N THR A 304 -2.63 7.23 -10.39
CA THR A 304 -2.08 6.72 -9.12
C THR A 304 -1.44 5.32 -9.27
N PRO A 305 -2.10 4.29 -9.84
CA PRO A 305 -1.49 3.00 -10.16
C PRO A 305 -0.18 3.09 -10.96
N MET A 306 -0.12 3.99 -11.94
CA MET A 306 1.10 4.17 -12.77
C MET A 306 2.30 4.57 -11.92
N THR A 307 2.07 5.34 -10.86
CA THR A 307 3.12 5.71 -9.92
C THR A 307 3.44 4.63 -8.89
N LYS A 308 2.52 3.69 -8.63
CA LYS A 308 2.64 2.71 -7.56
C LYS A 308 3.20 1.36 -8.05
N TYR A 309 2.96 0.98 -9.31
CA TYR A 309 3.44 -0.30 -9.86
C TYR A 309 4.96 -0.49 -9.71
N ALA A 310 5.77 0.49 -10.10
CA ALA A 310 7.22 0.39 -9.95
C ALA A 310 7.67 0.39 -8.47
N LEU A 311 6.98 1.16 -7.61
CA LEU A 311 7.30 1.25 -6.18
C LEU A 311 7.03 -0.06 -5.45
N GLU A 312 5.85 -0.63 -5.64
CA GLU A 312 5.42 -1.88 -5.02
C GLU A 312 6.16 -3.09 -5.61
N PHE A 313 6.55 -3.04 -6.89
CA PHE A 313 7.34 -4.11 -7.51
C PHE A 313 8.82 -4.09 -7.09
N ALA A 314 9.36 -2.96 -6.65
CA ALA A 314 10.79 -2.83 -6.34
C ALA A 314 11.33 -3.88 -5.34
N PRO A 315 10.64 -4.20 -4.22
CA PRO A 315 11.09 -5.26 -3.30
C PRO A 315 11.14 -6.66 -3.95
N LEU A 316 10.18 -6.97 -4.83
CA LEU A 316 10.14 -8.23 -5.58
C LEU A 316 11.31 -8.30 -6.58
N ALA A 317 11.53 -7.21 -7.32
CA ALA A 317 12.63 -7.10 -8.28
C ALA A 317 13.99 -7.30 -7.62
N ILE A 318 14.24 -6.65 -6.48
CA ILE A 318 15.51 -6.77 -5.73
C ILE A 318 15.71 -8.20 -5.23
N GLN A 319 14.66 -8.88 -4.78
CA GLN A 319 14.79 -10.27 -4.34
C GLN A 319 15.10 -11.19 -5.52
N LEU A 320 14.46 -10.99 -6.67
CA LEU A 320 14.77 -11.75 -7.88
C LEU A 320 16.24 -11.57 -8.26
N GLU A 321 16.72 -10.33 -8.35
CA GLU A 321 18.10 -10.01 -8.73
C GLU A 321 19.13 -10.69 -7.80
N ARG A 322 18.84 -10.79 -6.49
CA ARG A 322 19.69 -11.50 -5.52
C ARG A 322 19.65 -13.02 -5.65
N SER A 323 18.57 -13.55 -6.20
CA SER A 323 18.39 -14.99 -6.38
C SER A 323 19.00 -15.48 -7.70
N LEU A 324 19.27 -14.57 -8.64
CA LEU A 324 19.96 -14.86 -9.89
C LEU A 324 21.48 -15.06 -9.66
N PRO A 325 22.13 -15.96 -10.41
CA PRO A 325 23.57 -16.17 -10.34
C PRO A 325 24.38 -14.87 -10.52
N SER A 326 25.42 -14.70 -9.71
CA SER A 326 26.32 -13.54 -9.79
C SER A 326 27.06 -13.45 -11.14
N THR A 327 27.19 -14.58 -11.85
CA THR A 327 27.81 -14.68 -13.17
C THR A 327 26.98 -14.07 -14.31
N MET A 328 25.70 -13.76 -14.08
CA MET A 328 24.85 -13.14 -15.10
C MET A 328 25.17 -11.66 -15.28
N THR A 329 25.22 -11.21 -16.53
CA THR A 329 25.41 -9.79 -16.89
C THR A 329 24.25 -8.92 -16.41
N ASP A 330 24.51 -7.64 -16.16
CA ASP A 330 23.48 -6.68 -15.72
C ASP A 330 22.32 -6.55 -16.69
N ARG A 331 22.60 -6.65 -18.00
CA ARG A 331 21.55 -6.68 -19.04
C ARG A 331 20.61 -7.87 -18.86
N THR A 332 21.16 -9.05 -18.54
CA THR A 332 20.36 -10.26 -18.37
C THR A 332 19.53 -10.19 -17.09
N LYS A 333 20.09 -9.65 -15.99
CA LYS A 333 19.34 -9.40 -14.75
C LYS A 333 18.20 -8.39 -14.96
N LEU A 334 18.46 -7.32 -15.72
CA LEU A 334 17.44 -6.33 -16.09
C LEU A 334 16.31 -6.94 -16.92
N VAL A 335 16.64 -7.76 -17.93
CA VAL A 335 15.65 -8.47 -18.75
C VAL A 335 14.85 -9.46 -17.91
N ALA A 336 15.49 -10.26 -17.05
CA ALA A 336 14.81 -11.21 -16.18
C ALA A 336 13.81 -10.50 -15.24
N ARG A 337 14.23 -9.39 -14.64
CA ARG A 337 13.36 -8.50 -13.85
C ARG A 337 12.19 -7.97 -14.67
N GLY A 338 12.47 -7.42 -15.84
CA GLY A 338 11.45 -6.85 -16.74
C GLY A 338 10.42 -7.88 -17.17
N LEU A 339 10.85 -9.09 -17.53
CA LEU A 339 9.97 -10.20 -17.91
C LEU A 339 9.13 -10.69 -16.74
N MET A 340 9.71 -10.89 -15.56
CA MET A 340 8.96 -11.29 -14.37
C MET A 340 7.90 -10.24 -14.00
N GLY A 341 8.28 -8.96 -13.99
CA GLY A 341 7.36 -7.86 -13.70
C GLY A 341 6.23 -7.74 -14.73
N SER A 342 6.57 -7.91 -16.01
CA SER A 342 5.57 -7.90 -17.09
C SER A 342 4.60 -9.07 -16.99
N ALA A 343 5.10 -10.29 -16.75
CA ALA A 343 4.26 -11.46 -16.54
C ALA A 343 3.34 -11.30 -15.32
N LEU A 344 3.88 -10.77 -14.22
CA LEU A 344 3.11 -10.50 -13.01
C LEU A 344 1.98 -9.49 -13.26
N LEU A 345 2.26 -8.37 -13.95
CA LEU A 345 1.24 -7.38 -14.29
C LEU A 345 0.18 -7.92 -15.26
N LEU A 346 0.53 -8.83 -16.16
CA LEU A 346 -0.45 -9.48 -17.03
C LEU A 346 -1.41 -10.39 -16.25
N VAL A 347 -0.90 -11.15 -15.28
CA VAL A 347 -1.74 -11.95 -14.37
C VAL A 347 -2.64 -11.04 -13.54
N ILE A 348 -2.10 -9.95 -13.01
CA ILE A 348 -2.85 -8.95 -12.25
C ILE A 348 -3.95 -8.31 -13.12
N LEU A 349 -3.64 -7.95 -14.36
CA LEU A 349 -4.62 -7.41 -15.31
C LEU A 349 -5.76 -8.41 -15.57
N ALA A 350 -5.44 -9.69 -15.80
CA ALA A 350 -6.46 -10.71 -16.00
C ALA A 350 -7.36 -10.87 -14.76
N LEU A 351 -6.78 -10.87 -13.56
CA LEU A 351 -7.55 -10.92 -12.31
C LEU A 351 -8.43 -9.68 -12.11
N ALA A 352 -7.90 -8.49 -12.36
CA ALA A 352 -8.65 -7.25 -12.20
C ALA A 352 -9.84 -7.16 -13.17
N LEU A 353 -9.70 -7.69 -14.39
CA LEU A 353 -10.79 -7.71 -15.38
C LEU A 353 -11.82 -8.81 -15.13
N THR A 354 -11.47 -9.90 -14.43
CA THR A 354 -12.37 -11.01 -14.12
C THR A 354 -13.06 -10.87 -12.77
N VAL A 355 -12.45 -10.16 -11.82
CA VAL A 355 -12.95 -9.97 -10.45
C VAL A 355 -12.93 -8.48 -10.08
N PRO A 356 -13.74 -7.62 -10.73
CA PRO A 356 -13.69 -6.15 -10.56
C PRO A 356 -14.40 -5.66 -9.27
N TYR A 357 -14.37 -6.44 -8.18
CA TYR A 357 -15.07 -6.11 -6.93
C TYR A 357 -14.15 -5.41 -5.93
N PHE A 358 -13.85 -4.14 -6.22
CA PHE A 358 -12.85 -3.35 -5.47
C PHE A 358 -12.99 -3.44 -3.95
N GLY A 359 -14.18 -3.19 -3.40
CA GLY A 359 -14.39 -3.18 -1.94
C GLY A 359 -14.13 -4.54 -1.27
N TYR A 360 -14.53 -5.64 -1.91
CA TYR A 360 -14.30 -6.98 -1.37
C TYR A 360 -12.84 -7.41 -1.48
N VAL A 361 -12.17 -7.11 -2.59
CA VAL A 361 -10.73 -7.38 -2.76
C VAL A 361 -9.91 -6.58 -1.75
N LEU A 362 -10.25 -5.30 -1.53
CA LEU A 362 -9.60 -4.45 -0.53
C LEU A 362 -9.77 -5.00 0.89
N SER A 363 -11.00 -5.40 1.21
CA SER A 363 -11.32 -6.01 2.50
C SER A 363 -10.59 -7.34 2.72
N LEU A 364 -10.56 -8.20 1.70
CA LEU A 364 -9.84 -9.47 1.75
C LEU A 364 -8.34 -9.24 1.93
N THR A 365 -7.77 -8.25 1.23
CA THR A 365 -6.36 -7.88 1.38
C THR A 365 -6.06 -7.46 2.82
N GLY A 366 -6.87 -6.55 3.37
CA GLY A 366 -6.64 -6.04 4.71
C GLY A 366 -6.85 -7.06 5.83
N SER A 367 -7.84 -7.93 5.67
CA SER A 367 -8.12 -9.00 6.64
C SER A 367 -7.12 -10.15 6.55
N LEU A 368 -6.77 -10.64 5.36
CA LEU A 368 -5.84 -11.75 5.23
C LEU A 368 -4.40 -11.32 5.51
N VAL A 369 -4.00 -10.17 4.97
CA VAL A 369 -2.58 -9.81 4.79
C VAL A 369 -2.19 -8.63 5.65
N SER A 370 -2.88 -7.48 5.50
CA SER A 370 -2.46 -6.25 6.18
C SER A 370 -2.60 -6.37 7.70
N VAL A 371 -3.60 -7.07 8.24
CA VAL A 371 -3.70 -7.33 9.69
C VAL A 371 -2.50 -8.11 10.22
N THR A 372 -2.02 -9.07 9.44
CA THR A 372 -0.89 -9.91 9.83
C THR A 372 0.38 -9.08 9.87
N ILE A 373 0.60 -8.25 8.86
CA ILE A 373 1.76 -7.36 8.72
C ILE A 373 1.73 -6.20 9.71
N ALA A 374 0.57 -5.59 9.94
CA ALA A 374 0.45 -4.35 10.69
C ALA A 374 0.18 -4.58 12.18
N VAL A 375 -0.40 -5.72 12.56
CA VAL A 375 -0.84 -5.99 13.93
C VAL A 375 -0.20 -7.25 14.51
N THR A 376 -0.42 -8.40 13.87
CA THR A 376 -0.03 -9.70 14.41
C THR A 376 1.49 -9.84 14.52
N LEU A 377 2.20 -9.62 13.43
CA LEU A 377 3.65 -9.81 13.35
C LEU A 377 4.43 -8.79 14.19
N PRO A 378 4.16 -7.48 14.17
CA PRO A 378 4.88 -6.53 15.02
C PRO A 378 4.71 -6.84 16.52
N SER A 379 3.51 -7.25 16.93
CA SER A 379 3.23 -7.65 18.32
C SER A 379 3.99 -8.92 18.69
N ALA A 380 4.00 -9.92 17.80
CA ALA A 380 4.76 -11.16 18.00
C ALA A 380 6.29 -10.93 18.03
N PHE A 381 6.81 -10.07 17.16
CA PHE A 381 8.23 -9.66 17.17
C PHE A 381 8.59 -8.97 18.47
N TYR A 382 7.74 -8.04 18.94
CA TYR A 382 7.99 -7.31 20.17
C TYR A 382 7.99 -8.23 21.39
N LEU A 383 7.02 -9.15 21.48
CA LEU A 383 6.99 -10.19 22.50
C LEU A 383 8.28 -11.00 22.52
N LYS A 384 8.77 -11.41 21.35
CA LYS A 384 9.92 -12.30 21.22
C LYS A 384 11.27 -11.61 21.44
N ILE A 385 11.46 -10.42 20.89
CA ILE A 385 12.74 -9.69 20.90
C ILE A 385 12.92 -8.91 22.20
N CYS A 386 11.85 -8.35 22.75
CA CYS A 386 11.90 -7.44 23.90
C CYS A 386 11.37 -8.06 25.21
N TRP A 387 11.28 -9.40 25.29
CA TRP A 387 10.64 -10.13 26.39
C TRP A 387 11.03 -9.64 27.79
N ASP A 388 12.33 -9.61 28.08
CA ASP A 388 12.88 -9.37 29.42
C ASP A 388 12.62 -7.94 29.93
N GLY A 389 12.41 -6.98 29.03
CA GLY A 389 12.18 -5.57 29.37
C GLY A 389 10.70 -5.17 29.53
N MET A 390 9.76 -6.11 29.44
CA MET A 390 8.32 -5.81 29.44
C MET A 390 7.63 -6.07 30.77
N THR A 391 6.70 -5.18 31.13
CA THR A 391 5.74 -5.41 32.22
C THR A 391 4.76 -6.54 31.86
N LYS A 392 4.16 -7.17 32.87
CA LYS A 392 3.13 -8.21 32.67
C LYS A 392 1.94 -7.70 31.83
N PHE A 393 1.52 -6.45 32.06
CA PHE A 393 0.46 -5.81 31.28
C PHE A 393 0.84 -5.68 29.80
N THR A 394 2.04 -5.18 29.47
CA THR A 394 2.49 -5.06 28.08
C THR A 394 2.57 -6.41 27.38
N ARG A 395 3.00 -7.46 28.09
CA ARG A 395 3.01 -8.83 27.56
C ARG A 395 1.58 -9.32 27.25
N ALA A 396 0.66 -9.17 28.20
CA ALA A 396 -0.74 -9.56 28.02
C ALA A 396 -1.41 -8.78 26.87
N ALA A 397 -1.16 -7.47 26.79
CA ALA A 397 -1.70 -6.63 25.72
C ALA A 397 -1.21 -7.06 24.33
N ASN A 398 0.09 -7.30 24.15
CA ASN A 398 0.63 -7.75 22.86
C ASN A 398 0.17 -9.16 22.49
N LEU A 399 0.03 -10.06 23.48
CA LEU A 399 -0.57 -11.37 23.23
C LEU A 399 -2.03 -11.22 22.79
N GLY A 400 -2.78 -10.30 23.43
CA GLY A 400 -4.13 -9.93 23.02
C GLY A 400 -4.18 -9.38 21.59
N PHE A 401 -3.23 -8.55 21.18
CA PHE A 401 -3.17 -8.04 19.80
C PHE A 401 -2.82 -9.13 18.76
N VAL A 402 -1.99 -10.11 19.12
CA VAL A 402 -1.76 -11.29 18.27
C VAL A 402 -3.06 -12.07 18.08
N VAL A 403 -3.77 -12.38 19.17
CA VAL A 403 -5.06 -13.09 19.11
C VAL A 403 -6.10 -12.30 18.32
N LEU A 404 -6.23 -11.00 18.59
CA LEU A 404 -7.13 -10.09 17.87
C LEU A 404 -6.83 -10.10 16.37
N GLY A 405 -5.55 -9.97 15.99
CA GLY A 405 -5.14 -10.00 14.59
C GLY A 405 -5.48 -11.32 13.90
N CYS A 406 -5.29 -12.46 14.58
CA CYS A 406 -5.70 -13.77 14.07
C CYS A 406 -7.23 -13.88 13.91
N VAL A 407 -8.01 -13.43 14.89
CA VAL A 407 -9.48 -13.46 14.84
C VAL A 407 -10.01 -12.58 13.71
N LEU A 408 -9.53 -11.34 13.62
CA LEU A 408 -9.89 -10.42 12.53
C LEU A 408 -9.49 -10.99 11.17
N GLY A 409 -8.33 -11.65 11.09
CA GLY A 409 -7.86 -12.25 9.87
C GLY A 409 -8.71 -13.42 9.40
N VAL A 410 -9.06 -14.35 10.31
CA VAL A 410 -9.91 -15.50 9.96
C VAL A 410 -11.33 -15.07 9.62
N LEU A 411 -11.98 -14.28 10.48
CA LEU A 411 -13.37 -13.86 10.28
C LEU A 411 -13.51 -12.92 9.09
N GLY A 412 -12.61 -11.94 8.97
CA GLY A 412 -12.62 -11.00 7.85
C GLY A 412 -12.35 -11.69 6.52
N SER A 413 -11.36 -12.59 6.46
CA SER A 413 -11.08 -13.32 5.21
C SER A 413 -12.24 -14.23 4.82
N PHE A 414 -12.88 -14.89 5.79
CA PHE A 414 -14.03 -15.76 5.54
C PHE A 414 -15.21 -14.97 4.97
N GLU A 415 -15.64 -13.89 5.64
CA GLU A 415 -16.78 -13.10 5.17
C GLU A 415 -16.49 -12.39 3.84
N SER A 416 -15.30 -11.82 3.67
CA SER A 416 -14.93 -11.14 2.42
C SER A 416 -14.82 -12.12 1.25
N SER A 417 -14.30 -13.32 1.47
CA SER A 417 -14.26 -14.37 0.43
C SER A 417 -15.67 -14.86 0.09
N LYS A 418 -16.53 -15.07 1.08
CA LYS A 418 -17.92 -15.49 0.89
C LYS A 418 -18.72 -14.46 0.09
N LEU A 419 -18.58 -13.16 0.40
CA LEU A 419 -19.23 -12.09 -0.34
C LEU A 419 -18.69 -11.99 -1.79
N LEU A 420 -17.37 -12.12 -1.95
CA LEU A 420 -16.74 -12.12 -3.27
C LEU A 420 -17.24 -13.27 -4.16
N VAL A 421 -17.28 -14.50 -3.62
CA VAL A 421 -17.75 -15.68 -4.35
C VAL A 421 -19.24 -15.58 -4.66
N LYS A 422 -20.06 -15.14 -3.70
CA LYS A 422 -21.50 -14.95 -3.93
C LYS A 422 -21.75 -13.99 -5.09
N GLU A 423 -20.98 -12.90 -5.15
CA GLU A 423 -21.12 -11.90 -6.21
C GLU A 423 -20.61 -12.41 -7.56
N LEU A 424 -19.50 -13.15 -7.58
CA LEU A 424 -18.99 -13.82 -8.79
C LEU A 424 -20.02 -14.78 -9.39
N VAL A 425 -20.63 -15.63 -8.55
CA VAL A 425 -21.67 -16.59 -8.96
C VAL A 425 -22.92 -15.87 -9.45
N ARG A 426 -23.32 -14.76 -8.80
CA ARG A 426 -24.48 -13.97 -9.23
C ARG A 426 -24.30 -13.39 -10.64
N VAL A 427 -23.09 -12.99 -11.01
CA VAL A 427 -22.80 -12.34 -12.30
C VAL A 427 -22.50 -13.34 -13.43
N HIS A 428 -21.82 -14.47 -13.12
CA HIS A 428 -21.40 -15.44 -14.15
C HIS A 428 -22.23 -16.73 -14.19
N GLY A 429 -23.07 -16.97 -13.18
CA GLY A 429 -23.88 -18.17 -13.06
C GLY A 429 -25.32 -18.04 -13.57
N GLY A 430 -25.71 -16.86 -14.06
CA GLY A 430 -26.96 -16.62 -14.78
C GLY A 430 -26.66 -16.24 -16.22
#